data_AF-D7FM77-F1
#
_entry.id   AF-D7FM77-F1
#
_cell.length_a   1.000
_cell.length_b   1.000
_cell.length_c   1.000
_cell.angle_alpha   90.00
_cell.angle_beta   90.00
_cell.angle_gamma   90.00
#
_symmetry.space_group_name_H-M   'P 1'
#
loop_
_entity.id
_entity.type
_entity.pdbx_description
1 polymer ?
#
loop_
_entity_poly.entity_id
_entity_poly.type
_entity_poly.pdbx_seq_one_letter_code
_entity_poly.pdbx_strand_id
1 'polypeptide(L)'
;MAAASTGTASTPTWQASLQQGIARHKNDPTAKYCQLATAAIGGGASCRTWVFRGFYEDKGALKFVTDRRSQKVPEIAADPAGEVCFCLKKTREQFRVKGRLQVVDAGESDEALAKARRHQWTQISPASQASFETSLIPGLEVPPEPQTDHSDDAGATGTTQEGSQTHRRGGEEEASVSEGDASRSSVSDEFCLVLLWPSFVDHLRLVDGQSRSIHKITGDRDGGGAILAGVTAAAAMKGARGGTDGVPQSPITWVTMAVNP
;
A
#
# COMPACT_ATOMS: atom_id res chain seq x y z
N MET A 1 -39.96 -28.31 9.18
CA MET A 1 -39.19 -27.06 9.31
C MET A 1 -37.72 -27.42 9.23
N ALA A 2 -37.03 -27.05 8.14
CA ALA A 2 -35.59 -27.26 8.00
C ALA A 2 -34.88 -26.07 8.65
N ALA A 3 -34.01 -26.35 9.62
CA ALA A 3 -33.18 -25.33 10.26
C ALA A 3 -32.21 -24.77 9.21
N ALA A 4 -32.22 -23.45 9.04
CA ALA A 4 -31.23 -22.75 8.25
C ALA A 4 -29.88 -22.85 8.96
N SER A 5 -28.94 -23.58 8.36
CA SER A 5 -27.55 -23.61 8.79
C SER A 5 -26.95 -22.23 8.56
N THR A 6 -26.76 -21.48 9.64
CA THR A 6 -25.98 -20.23 9.65
C THR A 6 -24.55 -20.53 9.23
N GLY A 7 -24.19 -20.16 8.00
CA GLY A 7 -22.82 -20.26 7.50
C GLY A 7 -21.92 -19.27 8.23
N THR A 8 -20.97 -19.79 9.01
CA THR A 8 -19.85 -19.01 9.52
C THR A 8 -19.00 -18.55 8.34
N ALA A 9 -18.74 -17.24 8.23
CA ALA A 9 -17.88 -16.68 7.19
C ALA A 9 -16.46 -17.24 7.34
N SER A 10 -16.11 -18.24 6.52
CA SER A 10 -14.76 -18.80 6.46
C SER A 10 -13.85 -17.86 5.67
N THR A 11 -12.65 -17.57 6.17
CA THR A 11 -11.60 -16.86 5.41
C THR A 11 -11.46 -17.49 4.00
N PRO A 12 -11.50 -16.69 2.92
CA PRO A 12 -11.34 -17.22 1.56
C PRO A 12 -10.03 -17.99 1.43
N THR A 13 -10.07 -19.16 0.82
CA THR A 13 -8.92 -20.08 0.70
C THR A 13 -7.66 -19.42 0.14
N TRP A 14 -7.83 -18.48 -0.80
CA TRP A 14 -6.71 -17.76 -1.42
C TRP A 14 -5.97 -16.82 -0.46
N GLN A 15 -6.65 -16.22 0.54
CA GLN A 15 -6.00 -15.31 1.50
C GLN A 15 -5.04 -16.10 2.38
N ALA A 16 -5.50 -17.25 2.89
CA ALA A 16 -4.68 -18.16 3.65
C ALA A 16 -3.49 -18.66 2.82
N SER A 17 -3.69 -19.00 1.54
CA SER A 17 -2.62 -19.39 0.63
C SER A 17 -1.59 -18.27 0.42
N LEU A 18 -2.03 -17.03 0.18
CA LEU A 18 -1.13 -15.88 0.04
C LEU A 18 -0.31 -15.65 1.33
N GLN A 19 -0.96 -15.69 2.49
CA GLN A 19 -0.29 -15.54 3.79
C GLN A 19 0.73 -16.66 4.02
N GLN A 20 0.37 -17.90 3.71
CA GLN A 20 1.28 -19.05 3.83
C GLN A 20 2.48 -18.90 2.89
N GLY A 21 2.25 -18.47 1.65
CA GLY A 21 3.29 -18.16 0.68
C GLY A 21 4.27 -17.13 1.22
N ILE A 22 3.76 -15.99 1.73
CA ILE A 22 4.57 -14.94 2.35
C ILE A 22 5.32 -15.47 3.59
N ALA A 23 4.67 -16.26 4.45
CA ALA A 23 5.31 -16.83 5.64
C ALA A 23 6.47 -17.78 5.32
N ARG A 24 6.40 -18.52 4.20
CA ARG A 24 7.52 -19.34 3.71
C ARG A 24 8.75 -18.50 3.29
N HIS A 25 8.54 -17.19 3.07
CA HIS A 25 9.56 -16.18 2.81
C HIS A 25 9.86 -15.29 4.03
N LYS A 26 9.66 -15.77 5.28
CA LYS A 26 9.85 -14.96 6.49
C LYS A 26 11.18 -14.19 6.62
N ASN A 27 12.25 -14.66 5.97
CA ASN A 27 13.57 -14.02 5.98
C ASN A 27 13.82 -13.10 4.77
N ASP A 28 12.81 -12.91 3.90
CA ASP A 28 12.87 -12.07 2.71
C ASP A 28 11.75 -11.02 2.78
N PRO A 29 12.06 -9.77 3.20
CA PRO A 29 11.09 -8.69 3.28
C PRO A 29 10.39 -8.40 1.95
N THR A 30 11.04 -8.71 0.82
CA THR A 30 10.52 -8.43 -0.53
C THR A 30 9.34 -9.31 -0.90
N ALA A 31 9.08 -10.41 -0.18
CA ALA A 31 7.89 -11.22 -0.38
C ALA A 31 6.58 -10.49 -0.03
N LYS A 32 6.65 -9.37 0.70
CA LYS A 32 5.51 -8.47 0.93
C LYS A 32 5.35 -7.45 -0.21
N TYR A 33 6.26 -7.42 -1.18
CA TYR A 33 6.18 -6.49 -2.30
C TYR A 33 5.29 -7.08 -3.40
N CYS A 34 4.47 -6.24 -3.99
CA CYS A 34 3.64 -6.57 -5.15
C CYS A 34 3.65 -5.41 -6.15
N GLN A 35 3.40 -5.70 -7.42
CA GLN A 35 3.23 -4.66 -8.43
C GLN A 35 1.76 -4.23 -8.46
N LEU A 36 1.49 -2.93 -8.34
CA LEU A 36 0.17 -2.35 -8.55
C LEU A 36 0.05 -1.79 -9.96
N ALA A 37 -0.92 -2.29 -10.71
CA ALA A 37 -1.39 -1.71 -11.96
C ALA A 37 -2.64 -0.83 -11.73
N THR A 38 -2.63 0.37 -12.28
CA THR A 38 -3.77 1.32 -12.36
C THR A 38 -3.84 1.92 -13.77
N ALA A 39 -4.96 2.54 -14.11
CA ALA A 39 -5.05 3.39 -15.29
C ALA A 39 -4.38 4.75 -15.03
N ALA A 40 -3.48 5.18 -15.91
CA ALA A 40 -2.91 6.52 -15.89
C ALA A 40 -3.97 7.56 -16.27
N ILE A 41 -3.83 8.78 -15.76
CA ILE A 41 -4.64 9.93 -16.22
C ILE A 41 -4.42 10.13 -17.72
N GLY A 42 -5.51 10.18 -18.49
CA GLY A 42 -5.45 10.31 -19.96
C GLY A 42 -5.44 8.98 -20.72
N GLY A 43 -5.48 7.84 -20.03
CA GLY A 43 -5.49 6.52 -20.64
C GLY A 43 -4.07 5.98 -20.87
N GLY A 44 -3.77 4.85 -20.25
CA GLY A 44 -2.44 4.22 -20.28
C GLY A 44 -2.26 3.31 -19.07
N ALA A 45 -1.30 2.40 -19.14
CA ALA A 45 -0.97 1.54 -18.00
C ALA A 45 0.04 2.24 -17.08
N SER A 46 -0.27 2.32 -15.79
CA SER A 46 0.65 2.83 -14.76
C SER A 46 0.98 1.69 -13.81
N CYS A 47 2.28 1.44 -13.55
CA CYS A 47 2.73 0.30 -12.75
C CYS A 47 3.86 0.71 -11.79
N ARG A 48 3.80 0.22 -10.55
CA ARG A 48 4.81 0.47 -9.51
C ARG A 48 4.77 -0.61 -8.41
N THR A 49 5.84 -0.73 -7.65
CA THR A 49 5.91 -1.64 -6.50
C THR A 49 5.23 -1.03 -5.27
N TRP A 50 4.40 -1.81 -4.58
CA TRP A 50 3.75 -1.51 -3.32
C TRP A 50 4.13 -2.54 -2.25
N VAL A 51 4.02 -2.15 -0.98
CA VAL A 51 4.28 -3.04 0.17
C VAL A 51 2.96 -3.41 0.82
N PHE A 52 2.62 -4.70 0.78
CA PHE A 52 1.46 -5.26 1.45
C PHE A 52 1.58 -5.13 2.99
N ARG A 53 0.56 -4.54 3.61
CA ARG A 53 0.48 -4.26 5.05
C ARG A 53 -0.55 -5.12 5.78
N GLY A 54 -0.86 -6.30 5.23
CA GLY A 54 -1.84 -7.22 5.79
C GLY A 54 -3.27 -6.95 5.29
N PHE A 55 -4.22 -7.73 5.79
CA PHE A 55 -5.63 -7.59 5.44
C PHE A 55 -6.35 -6.61 6.38
N TYR A 56 -7.36 -5.93 5.84
CA TYR A 56 -8.27 -5.09 6.59
C TYR A 56 -9.49 -5.92 7.04
N GLU A 57 -9.51 -6.25 8.34
CA GLU A 57 -10.58 -7.02 9.02
C GLU A 57 -10.91 -8.36 8.32
N ASP A 58 -12.02 -9.00 8.71
CA ASP A 58 -12.55 -10.21 8.05
C ASP A 58 -13.14 -9.93 6.65
N LYS A 59 -13.16 -8.65 6.24
CA LYS A 59 -13.78 -8.19 4.99
C LYS A 59 -12.89 -8.44 3.76
N GLY A 60 -11.63 -8.81 3.98
CA GLY A 60 -10.75 -9.37 2.95
C GLY A 60 -10.09 -8.36 2.02
N ALA A 61 -10.14 -7.06 2.33
CA ALA A 61 -9.39 -6.06 1.59
C ALA A 61 -7.90 -6.10 1.92
N LEU A 62 -7.05 -5.86 0.93
CA LEU A 62 -5.59 -5.75 1.14
C LEU A 62 -5.24 -4.31 1.55
N LYS A 63 -4.42 -4.15 2.59
CA LYS A 63 -3.93 -2.84 3.04
C LYS A 63 -2.60 -2.47 2.40
N PHE A 64 -2.51 -1.22 2.00
CA PHE A 64 -1.31 -0.55 1.55
C PHE A 64 -1.26 0.86 2.14
N VAL A 65 -0.14 1.56 1.97
CA VAL A 65 -0.01 2.96 2.37
C VAL A 65 0.57 3.75 1.21
N THR A 66 0.16 5.00 1.07
CA THR A 66 0.73 5.89 0.05
C THR A 66 0.68 7.35 0.48
N ASP A 67 1.48 8.17 -0.18
CA ASP A 67 1.49 9.61 0.03
C ASP A 67 0.38 10.24 -0.81
N ARG A 68 -0.46 11.08 -0.19
CA ARG A 68 -1.62 11.74 -0.79
C ARG A 68 -1.25 12.55 -2.04
N ARG A 69 -0.02 13.07 -2.09
CA ARG A 69 0.50 13.93 -3.17
C ARG A 69 0.98 13.13 -4.39
N SER A 70 1.07 11.81 -4.26
CA SER A 70 1.62 10.97 -5.33
C SER A 70 0.64 10.76 -6.48
N GLN A 71 1.15 10.66 -7.71
CA GLN A 71 0.34 10.56 -8.96
C GLN A 71 -0.74 9.48 -8.95
N LYS A 72 -0.52 8.37 -8.23
CA LYS A 72 -1.50 7.28 -8.16
C LYS A 72 -2.79 7.65 -7.42
N VAL A 73 -2.77 8.68 -6.57
CA VAL A 73 -3.96 9.12 -5.82
C VAL A 73 -5.01 9.71 -6.76
N PRO A 74 -4.69 10.70 -7.62
CA PRO A 74 -5.64 11.16 -8.63
C PRO A 74 -5.97 10.08 -9.68
N GLU A 75 -5.05 9.17 -10.03
CA GLU A 75 -5.36 8.01 -10.89
C GLU A 75 -6.48 7.14 -10.29
N ILE A 76 -6.36 6.76 -9.00
CA ILE A 76 -7.35 5.94 -8.29
C ILE A 76 -8.68 6.68 -8.15
N ALA A 77 -8.65 8.00 -7.95
CA ALA A 77 -9.86 8.80 -7.88
C ALA A 77 -10.60 8.88 -9.23
N ALA A 78 -9.86 8.88 -10.35
CA ALA A 78 -10.43 8.89 -11.69
C ALA A 78 -10.95 7.51 -12.13
N ASP A 79 -10.21 6.44 -11.84
CA ASP A 79 -10.60 5.06 -12.06
C ASP A 79 -10.13 4.18 -10.90
N PRO A 80 -11.05 3.71 -10.03
CA PRO A 80 -10.67 2.93 -8.86
C PRO A 80 -10.36 1.47 -9.21
N ALA A 81 -10.42 1.04 -10.47
CA ALA A 81 -10.02 -0.31 -10.85
C ALA A 81 -8.50 -0.51 -10.69
N GLY A 82 -8.11 -1.58 -10.00
CA GLY A 82 -6.71 -1.94 -9.82
C GLY A 82 -6.47 -3.44 -9.81
N GLU A 83 -5.24 -3.84 -10.16
CA GLU A 83 -4.77 -5.21 -10.02
C GLU A 83 -3.40 -5.21 -9.33
N VAL A 84 -3.23 -6.03 -8.31
CA VAL A 84 -1.91 -6.29 -7.71
C VAL A 84 -1.40 -7.68 -8.10
N CYS A 85 -0.10 -7.76 -8.39
CA CYS A 85 0.58 -9.01 -8.70
C CYS A 85 1.64 -9.31 -7.63
N PHE A 86 1.49 -10.43 -6.94
CA PHE A 86 2.52 -11.00 -6.06
C PHE A 86 3.28 -12.07 -6.83
N CYS A 87 4.61 -12.03 -6.81
CA CYS A 87 5.47 -13.07 -7.36
C CYS A 87 6.35 -13.65 -6.24
N LEU A 88 5.96 -14.83 -5.73
CA LEU A 88 6.57 -15.49 -4.57
C LEU A 88 7.58 -16.55 -5.05
N LYS A 89 8.83 -16.12 -5.23
CA LYS A 89 9.87 -16.90 -5.92
C LYS A 89 10.17 -18.25 -5.27
N LYS A 90 10.26 -18.31 -3.93
CA LYS A 90 10.61 -19.54 -3.20
C LYS A 90 9.53 -20.61 -3.29
N THR A 91 8.26 -20.20 -3.26
CA THR A 91 7.13 -21.14 -3.41
C THR A 91 6.72 -21.33 -4.87
N ARG A 92 7.28 -20.53 -5.78
CA ARG A 92 6.99 -20.50 -7.21
C ARG A 92 5.51 -20.27 -7.47
N GLU A 93 4.94 -19.29 -6.78
CA GLU A 93 3.53 -18.92 -6.86
C GLU A 93 3.36 -17.48 -7.35
N GLN A 94 2.26 -17.23 -8.06
CA GLN A 94 1.82 -15.90 -8.44
C GLN A 94 0.37 -15.71 -8.01
N PHE A 95 0.07 -14.55 -7.42
CA PHE A 95 -1.29 -14.12 -7.13
C PHE A 95 -1.57 -12.82 -7.85
N ARG A 96 -2.55 -12.83 -8.75
CA ARG A 96 -3.08 -11.62 -9.38
C ARG A 96 -4.44 -11.31 -8.76
N VAL A 97 -4.52 -10.22 -8.00
CA VAL A 97 -5.70 -9.84 -7.23
C VAL A 97 -6.26 -8.56 -7.86
N LYS A 98 -7.42 -8.68 -8.52
CA LYS A 98 -8.13 -7.57 -9.14
C LYS A 98 -9.26 -7.10 -8.24
N GLY A 99 -9.49 -5.79 -8.17
CA GLY A 99 -10.50 -5.21 -7.31
C GLY A 99 -10.65 -3.70 -7.46
N ARG A 100 -11.46 -3.14 -6.55
CA ARG A 100 -11.66 -1.70 -6.40
C ARG A 100 -10.71 -1.15 -5.34
N LEU A 101 -9.96 -0.11 -5.68
CA LEU A 101 -9.11 0.65 -4.77
C LEU A 101 -9.93 1.74 -4.07
N GLN A 102 -9.64 1.95 -2.79
CA GLN A 102 -10.21 3.02 -1.98
C GLN A 102 -9.08 3.69 -1.19
N VAL A 103 -8.90 4.99 -1.42
CA VAL A 103 -7.97 5.82 -0.66
C VAL A 103 -8.71 6.35 0.56
N VAL A 104 -8.10 6.16 1.74
CA VAL A 104 -8.56 6.67 3.02
C VAL A 104 -7.55 7.72 3.48
N ASP A 105 -7.93 8.98 3.38
CA ASP A 105 -7.09 10.13 3.72
C ASP A 105 -7.47 10.77 5.07
N ALA A 106 -6.94 11.96 5.35
CA ALA A 106 -7.23 12.68 6.59
C ALA A 106 -8.67 13.20 6.70
N GLY A 107 -9.36 13.38 5.57
CA GLY A 107 -10.74 13.85 5.48
C GLY A 107 -11.79 12.73 5.53
N GLU A 108 -11.39 11.48 5.78
CA GLU A 108 -12.33 10.36 5.86
C GLU A 108 -13.39 10.58 6.95
N SER A 109 -14.66 10.42 6.56
CA SER A 109 -15.83 10.61 7.41
C SER A 109 -16.30 9.32 8.08
N ASP A 110 -16.00 8.16 7.49
CA ASP A 110 -16.27 6.87 8.11
C ASP A 110 -15.27 6.63 9.26
N GLU A 111 -15.77 6.60 10.49
CA GLU A 111 -14.93 6.48 11.68
C GLU A 111 -14.19 5.11 11.76
N ALA A 112 -14.73 4.04 11.17
CA ALA A 112 -14.05 2.75 11.15
C ALA A 112 -12.84 2.79 10.21
N LEU A 113 -12.98 3.42 9.03
CA LEU A 113 -11.89 3.63 8.09
C LEU A 113 -10.85 4.63 8.62
N ALA A 114 -11.30 5.73 9.23
CA ALA A 114 -10.42 6.71 9.87
C ALA A 114 -9.61 6.07 11.01
N LYS A 115 -10.25 5.23 11.83
CA LYS A 115 -9.57 4.43 12.87
C LYS A 115 -8.57 3.44 12.26
N ALA A 116 -8.91 2.78 11.16
CA ALA A 116 -8.01 1.85 10.47
C ALA A 116 -6.75 2.57 9.94
N ARG A 117 -6.91 3.78 9.38
CA ARG A 117 -5.81 4.65 8.96
C ARG A 117 -4.91 5.02 10.15
N ARG A 118 -5.51 5.50 11.26
CA ARG A 118 -4.77 5.83 12.49
C ARG A 118 -4.00 4.63 13.03
N HIS A 119 -4.63 3.47 13.08
CA HIS A 119 -3.98 2.25 13.52
C HIS A 119 -2.82 1.88 12.59
N GLN A 120 -2.99 1.95 11.26
CA GLN A 120 -1.94 1.61 10.31
C GLN A 120 -0.72 2.53 10.41
N TRP A 121 -0.91 3.81 10.74
CA TRP A 121 0.18 4.76 11.02
C TRP A 121 1.09 4.28 12.17
N THR A 122 0.50 3.74 13.25
CA THR A 122 1.28 3.22 14.38
C THR A 122 2.01 1.92 14.07
N GLN A 123 1.73 1.27 12.93
CA GLN A 123 2.34 0.00 12.54
C GLN A 123 3.50 0.17 11.55
N ILE A 124 3.77 1.37 11.05
CA ILE A 124 4.94 1.65 10.20
C ILE A 124 6.10 2.19 11.05
N SER A 125 7.34 2.02 10.57
CA SER A 125 8.52 2.47 11.32
C SER A 125 8.61 3.99 11.39
N PRO A 126 9.28 4.57 12.41
CA PRO A 126 9.51 6.01 12.48
C PRO A 126 10.15 6.59 11.22
N ALA A 127 11.11 5.87 10.61
CA ALA A 127 11.72 6.27 9.34
C ALA A 127 10.70 6.31 8.18
N SER A 128 9.73 5.38 8.16
CA SER A 128 8.64 5.44 7.18
C SER A 128 7.67 6.59 7.48
N GLN A 129 7.37 6.87 8.75
CA GLN A 129 6.52 8.01 9.14
C GLN A 129 7.13 9.35 8.69
N ALA A 130 8.42 9.56 8.96
CA ALA A 130 9.14 10.77 8.55
C ALA A 130 9.10 11.01 7.03
N SER A 131 9.03 9.96 6.21
CA SER A 131 8.90 10.11 4.76
C SER A 131 7.60 10.77 4.29
N PHE A 132 6.55 10.79 5.13
CA PHE A 132 5.29 11.49 4.87
C PHE A 132 5.28 12.94 5.37
N GLU A 133 6.33 13.38 6.06
CA GLU A 133 6.47 14.75 6.59
C GLU A 133 7.44 15.59 5.75
N THR A 134 8.15 14.97 4.80
CA THR A 134 9.05 15.67 3.89
C THR A 134 8.31 16.66 3.00
N SER A 135 8.92 17.82 2.76
CA SER A 135 8.44 18.80 1.79
C SER A 135 8.61 18.35 0.33
N LEU A 136 9.44 17.33 0.09
CA LEU A 136 9.64 16.77 -1.26
C LEU A 136 8.37 16.03 -1.72
N ILE A 137 7.83 16.44 -2.86
CA ILE A 137 6.63 15.85 -3.43
C ILE A 137 7.02 14.63 -4.28
N PRO A 138 6.47 13.43 -4.01
CA PRO A 138 6.82 12.23 -4.76
C PRO A 138 6.53 12.36 -6.26
N GLY A 139 7.56 12.17 -7.09
CA GLY A 139 7.46 12.20 -8.54
C GLY A 139 7.59 13.59 -9.18
N LEU A 140 7.85 14.65 -8.40
CA LEU A 140 8.29 15.92 -8.95
C LEU A 140 9.81 15.94 -9.15
N GLU A 141 10.25 16.71 -10.14
CA GLU A 141 11.68 16.97 -10.37
C GLU A 141 12.27 17.71 -9.18
N VAL A 142 13.41 17.24 -8.70
CA VAL A 142 14.22 17.96 -7.72
C VAL A 142 15.14 18.90 -8.50
N PRO A 143 15.13 20.21 -8.22
CA PRO A 143 16.06 21.14 -8.85
C PRO A 143 17.51 20.67 -8.63
N PRO A 144 18.41 20.82 -9.62
CA PRO A 144 19.82 20.50 -9.42
C PRO A 144 20.36 21.33 -8.25
N GLU A 145 21.09 20.68 -7.33
CA GLU A 145 21.74 21.41 -6.24
C GLU A 145 22.69 22.47 -6.84
N PRO A 146 22.74 23.69 -6.26
CA PRO A 146 23.70 24.68 -6.70
C PRO A 146 25.10 24.10 -6.52
N GLN A 147 25.83 23.94 -7.63
CA GLN A 147 27.22 23.51 -7.59
C GLN A 147 28.00 24.56 -6.79
N THR A 148 28.42 24.22 -5.58
CA THR A 148 29.45 25.00 -4.89
C THR A 148 30.73 24.81 -5.68
N ASP A 149 31.08 25.83 -6.44
CA ASP A 149 32.35 25.90 -7.16
C ASP A 149 33.46 25.86 -6.11
N HIS A 150 33.98 24.67 -5.82
CA HIS A 150 35.24 24.52 -5.11
C HIS A 150 36.32 24.93 -6.09
N SER A 151 36.50 26.24 -6.27
CA SER A 151 37.72 26.79 -6.82
C SER A 151 38.84 26.38 -5.87
N ASP A 152 39.57 25.33 -6.24
CA ASP A 152 40.84 24.97 -5.65
C ASP A 152 41.78 26.18 -5.76
N ASP A 153 41.92 26.93 -4.66
CA ASP A 153 42.99 27.91 -4.49
C ASP A 153 44.29 27.15 -4.22
N ALA A 154 44.91 26.71 -5.30
CA ALA A 154 46.28 26.24 -5.30
C ALA A 154 47.21 27.45 -5.15
N GLY A 155 47.65 27.75 -3.91
CA GLY A 155 48.59 28.84 -3.68
C GLY A 155 49.26 28.89 -2.31
N ALA A 156 50.47 28.32 -2.25
CA ALA A 156 51.61 28.71 -1.41
C ALA A 156 51.91 27.94 -0.10
N THR A 157 53.05 27.26 -0.20
CA THR A 157 54.01 26.75 0.77
C THR A 157 54.26 27.59 2.03
N GLY A 158 54.41 26.91 3.17
CA GLY A 158 55.03 27.43 4.40
C GLY A 158 55.31 26.31 5.42
N THR A 159 56.58 26.12 5.77
CA THR A 159 57.21 25.00 6.49
C THR A 159 57.16 25.13 8.04
N THR A 160 57.37 24.00 8.74
CA THR A 160 57.83 23.83 10.17
C THR A 160 56.70 23.91 11.23
N GLN A 161 56.63 23.15 12.34
CA GLN A 161 57.58 22.32 13.10
C GLN A 161 56.82 21.32 14.00
N GLU A 162 57.51 20.23 14.37
CA GLU A 162 57.12 19.19 15.33
C GLU A 162 56.67 19.69 16.72
N GLY A 163 55.76 18.94 17.34
CA GLY A 163 55.39 19.07 18.76
C GLY A 163 54.73 17.78 19.27
N SER A 164 55.43 17.12 20.18
CA SER A 164 55.17 15.80 20.78
C SER A 164 54.11 15.82 21.91
N GLN A 165 53.73 14.61 22.36
CA GLN A 165 53.10 14.22 23.64
C GLN A 165 51.56 14.29 23.76
N THR A 166 50.85 13.15 23.70
CA THR A 166 50.50 12.13 24.73
C THR A 166 49.27 12.42 25.60
N HIS A 167 48.41 11.38 25.64
CA HIS A 167 47.59 10.91 26.77
C HIS A 167 46.21 11.51 27.07
N ARG A 168 45.27 10.55 27.30
CA ARG A 168 44.02 10.58 28.11
C ARG A 168 42.80 11.18 27.39
N ARG A 169 41.58 10.70 27.58
CA ARG A 169 40.97 9.59 28.35
C ARG A 169 39.50 9.58 27.90
N GLY A 170 38.90 8.39 27.80
CA GLY A 170 37.48 8.22 27.55
C GLY A 170 36.62 8.96 28.57
N GLY A 171 35.56 9.59 28.07
CA GLY A 171 34.46 10.14 28.84
C GLY A 171 33.19 9.84 28.07
N GLU A 172 32.50 8.79 28.51
CA GLU A 172 31.11 8.53 28.16
C GLU A 172 30.29 9.66 28.81
N GLU A 173 29.87 10.64 28.02
CA GLU A 173 28.85 11.59 28.44
C GLU A 173 27.48 10.95 28.18
N GLU A 174 26.89 10.50 29.28
CA GLU A 174 25.49 10.10 29.33
C GLU A 174 24.60 11.22 28.80
N ALA A 175 24.00 10.97 27.63
CA ALA A 175 22.88 11.76 27.17
C ALA A 175 21.72 11.53 28.12
N SER A 176 21.53 12.48 29.04
CA SER A 176 20.32 12.64 29.83
C SER A 176 19.12 12.67 28.88
N VAL A 177 18.38 11.56 28.83
CA VAL A 177 17.07 11.50 28.18
C VAL A 177 16.15 12.37 29.00
N SER A 178 16.04 13.64 28.62
CA SER A 178 14.94 14.48 29.06
C SER A 178 13.65 13.81 28.58
N GLU A 179 12.80 13.38 29.51
CA GLU A 179 11.41 13.00 29.27
C GLU A 179 10.64 14.25 28.82
N GLY A 180 10.86 14.62 27.56
CA GLY A 180 10.20 15.71 26.86
C GLY A 180 9.00 15.14 26.12
N ASP A 181 7.83 15.35 26.71
CA ASP A 181 6.51 15.45 26.10
C ASP A 181 6.16 14.43 25.01
N ALA A 182 5.31 13.47 25.38
CA ALA A 182 4.62 12.58 24.45
C ALA A 182 3.66 13.40 23.57
N SER A 183 4.20 14.16 22.61
CA SER A 183 3.47 14.48 21.40
C SER A 183 3.17 13.15 20.73
N ARG A 184 1.97 12.62 20.96
CA ARG A 184 1.40 11.60 20.08
C ARG A 184 1.43 12.24 18.71
N SER A 185 2.40 11.89 17.86
CA SER A 185 2.48 12.46 16.52
C SER A 185 1.15 12.18 15.84
N SER A 186 0.40 13.26 15.59
CA SER A 186 -0.83 13.19 14.83
C SER A 186 -0.49 12.56 13.49
N VAL A 187 -1.32 11.64 13.01
CA VAL A 187 -1.12 11.00 11.71
C VAL A 187 -0.98 12.09 10.66
N SER A 188 0.13 12.13 9.92
CA SER A 188 0.38 13.12 8.86
C SER A 188 -0.79 13.19 7.89
N ASP A 189 -1.23 14.38 7.48
CA ASP A 189 -2.32 14.55 6.50
C ASP A 189 -1.98 13.95 5.13
N GLU A 190 -0.69 13.85 4.80
CA GLU A 190 -0.20 13.25 3.55
C GLU A 190 -0.15 11.72 3.62
N PHE A 191 -0.34 11.11 4.79
CA PHE A 191 -0.44 9.66 4.91
C PHE A 191 -1.83 9.17 4.49
N CYS A 192 -1.89 8.30 3.49
CA CYS A 192 -3.11 7.59 3.12
C CYS A 192 -3.00 6.10 3.42
N LEU A 193 -4.05 5.53 4.01
CA LEU A 193 -4.31 4.09 3.93
C LEU A 193 -4.96 3.83 2.58
N VAL A 194 -4.54 2.78 1.87
CA VAL A 194 -5.22 2.34 0.65
C VAL A 194 -5.70 0.92 0.81
N LEU A 195 -6.97 0.69 0.49
CA LEU A 195 -7.62 -0.60 0.53
C LEU A 195 -7.90 -1.09 -0.89
N LEU A 196 -7.47 -2.31 -1.21
CA LEU A 196 -7.90 -3.01 -2.42
C LEU A 196 -8.97 -4.04 -2.03
N TRP A 197 -10.20 -3.82 -2.49
CA TRP A 197 -11.35 -4.71 -2.31
C TRP A 197 -11.41 -5.75 -3.43
N PRO A 198 -10.98 -7.00 -3.21
CA PRO A 198 -10.82 -7.98 -4.28
C PRO A 198 -12.16 -8.45 -4.82
N SER A 199 -12.32 -8.50 -6.14
CA SER A 199 -13.47 -9.13 -6.82
C SER A 199 -13.07 -10.39 -7.58
N PHE A 200 -11.78 -10.53 -7.89
CA PHE A 200 -11.22 -11.64 -8.66
C PHE A 200 -9.79 -11.93 -8.21
N VAL A 201 -9.43 -13.22 -8.10
CA VAL A 201 -8.07 -13.66 -7.83
C VAL A 201 -7.69 -14.79 -8.80
N ASP A 202 -6.52 -14.66 -9.42
CA ASP A 202 -5.89 -15.68 -10.25
C ASP A 202 -4.61 -16.15 -9.55
N HIS A 203 -4.63 -17.38 -9.06
CA HIS A 203 -3.54 -18.02 -8.33
C HIS A 203 -2.89 -19.08 -9.21
N LEU A 204 -1.64 -18.83 -9.61
CA LEU A 204 -0.82 -19.75 -10.40
C LEU A 204 0.28 -20.34 -9.50
N ARG A 205 0.44 -21.66 -9.53
CA ARG A 205 1.53 -22.38 -8.86
C ARG A 205 2.32 -23.18 -9.89
N LEU A 206 3.65 -23.07 -9.85
CA LEU A 206 4.54 -23.68 -10.84
C LEU A 206 5.25 -24.96 -10.33
N VAL A 207 4.76 -25.55 -9.23
CA VAL A 207 5.33 -26.76 -8.60
C VAL A 207 4.44 -27.97 -8.90
N ASP A 208 5.03 -29.15 -9.10
CA ASP A 208 4.35 -30.45 -9.28
C ASP A 208 3.29 -30.49 -10.40
N GLY A 209 3.66 -29.99 -11.58
CA GLY A 209 2.72 -29.72 -12.68
C GLY A 209 1.99 -28.41 -12.43
N GLN A 210 2.07 -27.48 -13.38
CA GLN A 210 1.50 -26.14 -13.19
C GLN A 210 0.01 -26.26 -12.84
N SER A 211 -0.41 -25.61 -11.75
CA SER A 211 -1.82 -25.54 -11.35
C SER A 211 -2.27 -24.09 -11.28
N ARG A 212 -3.50 -23.85 -11.70
CA ARG A 212 -4.10 -22.51 -11.70
C ARG A 212 -5.51 -22.56 -11.13
N SER A 213 -5.78 -21.65 -10.20
CA SER A 213 -7.08 -21.53 -9.54
C SER A 213 -7.59 -20.11 -9.69
N ILE A 214 -8.85 -19.97 -10.09
CA ILE A 214 -9.55 -18.70 -10.17
C ILE A 214 -10.54 -18.62 -9.01
N HIS A 215 -10.46 -17.55 -8.24
CA HIS A 215 -11.39 -17.24 -7.17
C HIS A 215 -12.24 -16.04 -7.58
N LYS A 216 -13.55 -16.16 -7.48
CA LYS A 216 -14.51 -15.09 -7.77
C LYS A 216 -15.53 -14.99 -6.65
N ILE A 217 -16.02 -13.79 -6.40
CA ILE A 217 -17.16 -13.59 -5.50
C ILE A 217 -18.44 -14.04 -6.22
N THR A 218 -19.27 -14.82 -5.53
CA THR A 218 -20.62 -15.14 -5.98
C THR A 218 -21.64 -14.29 -5.23
N GLY A 219 -22.49 -13.61 -5.97
CA GLY A 219 -23.44 -12.63 -5.44
C GLY A 219 -23.07 -11.23 -5.90
N ASP A 220 -24.11 -10.41 -6.12
CA ASP A 220 -23.96 -9.05 -6.58
C ASP A 220 -23.25 -8.24 -5.49
N ARG A 221 -22.01 -7.84 -5.75
CA ARG A 221 -21.34 -6.84 -4.92
C ARG A 221 -21.77 -5.43 -5.32
N ASP A 222 -22.41 -5.30 -6.47
CA ASP A 222 -22.73 -4.03 -7.11
C ASP A 222 -24.17 -4.09 -7.62
N GLY A 223 -24.99 -3.09 -7.35
CA GLY A 223 -26.05 -2.70 -8.30
C GLY A 223 -25.46 -2.19 -9.63
N GLY A 224 -24.42 -2.85 -10.17
CA GLY A 224 -23.54 -2.44 -11.26
C GLY A 224 -23.40 -3.50 -12.35
N GLY A 225 -24.18 -4.58 -12.29
CA GLY A 225 -24.28 -5.58 -13.36
C GLY A 225 -24.92 -5.09 -14.67
N ALA A 226 -25.18 -3.79 -14.84
CA ALA A 226 -25.84 -3.26 -16.03
C ALA A 226 -25.25 -1.92 -16.53
N ILE A 227 -23.93 -1.77 -16.67
CA ILE A 227 -23.37 -0.76 -17.59
C ILE A 227 -22.24 -1.38 -18.43
N LEU A 228 -22.63 -2.34 -19.27
CA LEU A 228 -21.89 -2.71 -20.48
C LEU A 228 -22.84 -2.62 -21.69
N ALA A 229 -23.58 -1.51 -21.78
CA ALA A 229 -24.28 -1.11 -23.00
C ALA A 229 -24.71 0.37 -22.91
N GLY A 230 -23.91 1.26 -23.50
CA GLY A 230 -24.32 2.63 -23.85
C GLY A 230 -24.23 3.65 -22.72
N VAL A 231 -23.35 4.64 -22.88
CA VAL A 231 -23.74 6.03 -23.20
C VAL A 231 -22.45 6.86 -23.28
N THR A 232 -22.24 7.41 -24.47
CA THR A 232 -21.33 8.51 -24.77
C THR A 232 -21.77 9.80 -24.07
N ALA A 233 -20.77 10.58 -23.67
CA ALA A 233 -20.76 12.04 -23.53
C ALA A 233 -21.30 12.72 -22.24
N ALA A 234 -20.41 13.58 -21.73
CA ALA A 234 -20.61 14.98 -21.32
C ALA A 234 -20.48 15.32 -19.82
N ALA A 235 -19.89 16.50 -19.63
CA ALA A 235 -19.30 17.06 -18.43
C ALA A 235 -20.29 17.77 -17.47
N ALA A 236 -19.78 17.99 -16.26
CA ALA A 236 -20.05 19.08 -15.31
C ALA A 236 -21.46 19.21 -14.70
N MET A 237 -21.56 19.05 -13.37
CA MET A 237 -21.87 20.13 -12.41
C MET A 237 -22.03 19.62 -10.97
N LYS A 238 -21.77 20.55 -10.04
CA LYS A 238 -21.81 20.46 -8.58
C LYS A 238 -23.07 19.80 -7.99
N GLY A 239 -22.83 19.10 -6.87
CA GLY A 239 -23.75 19.06 -5.73
C GLY A 239 -24.71 17.88 -5.69
N ALA A 240 -24.26 16.76 -5.14
CA ALA A 240 -25.17 15.77 -4.55
C ALA A 240 -24.57 15.24 -3.25
N ARG A 241 -25.44 15.21 -2.23
CA ARG A 241 -25.19 14.93 -0.82
C ARG A 241 -24.82 13.47 -0.61
N GLY A 242 -24.15 13.22 0.51
CA GLY A 242 -23.65 11.93 0.98
C GLY A 242 -24.54 10.72 0.67
N GLY A 243 -24.00 9.82 -0.14
CA GLY A 243 -24.38 8.42 -0.19
C GLY A 243 -23.30 7.62 0.53
N THR A 244 -23.65 7.01 1.64
CA THR A 244 -22.83 5.97 2.26
C THR A 244 -22.89 4.73 1.37
N ASP A 245 -22.02 4.66 0.37
CA ASP A 245 -21.91 3.46 -0.47
C ASP A 245 -21.15 2.36 0.30
N GLY A 246 -21.92 1.72 1.19
CA GLY A 246 -22.07 0.28 1.29
C GLY A 246 -20.82 -0.55 1.48
N VAL A 247 -20.34 -0.64 2.72
CA VAL A 247 -19.69 -1.89 3.15
C VAL A 247 -20.76 -2.99 3.14
N PRO A 248 -20.63 -4.06 2.34
CA PRO A 248 -21.65 -5.10 2.27
C PRO A 248 -21.81 -5.78 3.64
N GLN A 249 -23.06 -5.84 4.14
CA GLN A 249 -23.38 -6.51 5.41
C GLN A 249 -23.59 -8.02 5.26
N SER A 250 -23.69 -8.54 4.02
CA SER A 250 -23.82 -9.97 3.75
C SER A 250 -22.46 -10.66 3.69
N PRO A 251 -22.33 -11.92 4.17
CA PRO A 251 -21.08 -12.66 4.08
C PRO A 251 -20.67 -12.85 2.62
N ILE A 252 -19.49 -12.35 2.26
CA ILE A 252 -18.91 -12.50 0.93
C ILE A 252 -18.61 -13.98 0.70
N THR A 253 -19.28 -14.57 -0.28
CA THR A 253 -19.05 -15.97 -0.65
C THR A 253 -18.09 -16.03 -1.84
N TRP A 254 -17.04 -16.84 -1.73
CA TRP A 254 -16.08 -17.07 -2.79
C TRP A 254 -16.28 -18.44 -3.41
N VAL A 255 -16.28 -18.50 -4.75
CA VAL A 255 -16.18 -19.73 -5.51
C VAL A 255 -14.77 -19.86 -6.07
N THR A 256 -14.21 -21.06 -5.94
CA THR A 256 -12.90 -21.42 -6.47
C THR A 256 -13.07 -22.42 -7.60
N MET A 257 -12.41 -22.16 -8.72
CA MET A 257 -12.41 -23.03 -9.89
C MET A 257 -10.98 -23.35 -10.29
N ALA A 258 -10.64 -24.63 -10.42
CA ALA A 258 -9.40 -25.02 -11.08
C ALA A 258 -9.53 -24.76 -12.59
N VAL A 259 -8.51 -24.18 -13.20
CA VAL A 259 -8.43 -23.92 -14.64
C VAL A 259 -7.12 -24.46 -15.19
N ASN A 260 -7.06 -24.67 -16.50
CA ASN A 260 -5.80 -25.00 -17.15
C ASN A 260 -4.77 -23.88 -16.89
N PRO A 261 -3.50 -24.23 -16.61
CA PRO A 261 -2.44 -23.26 -16.32
C PRO A 261 -2.26 -22.23 -17.43
#